data_AF-A0A352M8X2-F1
#
_entry.id   AF-A0A352M8X2-F1
#
_cell.length_a   1.000
_cell.length_b   1.000
_cell.length_c   1.000
_cell.angle_alpha   90.00
_cell.angle_beta   90.00
_cell.angle_gamma   90.00
#
_symmetry.space_group_name_H-M   'P 1'
#
loop_
_entity.id
_entity.type
_entity.pdbx_description
1 polymer ?
#
loop_
_entity_poly.entity_id
_entity_poly.type
_entity_poly.pdbx_seq_one_letter_code
_entity_poly.pdbx_strand_id
1 'polypeptide(L)'
;MSGPKACELEYIINTVLLCREEMSDIMERLNDFRCEITGNKFDAVEFIAGCLKGFDGSSKKADEIFARVSAIDDIAIESRREAAENLMAELKKVSFEIFGAKKEIVRKIAALRDSAVRRFMAVENARLAIARTFLDCGFSVSGEKIDEARESLENIAGEPLLKFPVIEYDGFDYGAALEYQAALDAAEIEIDRRGAAAYEYIAALGRESEDELTGVVTAQKYMSAKELIAEKRANMKPAGREPGLLKKAEDALSRLGEFCGNNELRQAMAAFDTVKNEENPEKRILLYTGFILHCDGLLALEKRAAAALDEMRAVRRRLKLIGTAKSGEMLHEIELLEAARDTAGFEKLRLRAHELIETESVRSNSIRMGEIIKAAFNELGYETQDGFDTVLIRNGKFFMDKPALKNYRVQVVSNSARSMVQLEVVRLAGPGRGQDEAGAAQRVRDAEIQTEFCADYEKAVEKIAQKGVLVKHKMRKKPGEVLVKKVPAEGADAKRTRSGGDVKLGEKAIPPRL
;
A
#
# COMPACT_ATOMS: atom_id res chain seq x y z
N MET A 1 33.61 30.41 -35.49
CA MET A 1 32.99 30.52 -34.16
C MET A 1 31.49 30.53 -34.39
N SER A 2 30.82 29.38 -34.19
CA SER A 2 29.36 29.32 -34.28
C SER A 2 28.78 30.21 -33.18
N GLY A 3 28.10 31.29 -33.57
CA GLY A 3 27.51 32.22 -32.60
C GLY A 3 26.41 31.54 -31.77
N PRO A 4 26.03 32.13 -30.62
CA PRO A 4 25.05 31.57 -29.67
C PRO A 4 23.69 31.20 -30.28
N LYS A 5 23.35 31.74 -31.46
CA LYS A 5 22.11 31.44 -32.17
C LYS A 5 22.11 30.11 -32.95
N ALA A 6 23.27 29.60 -33.36
CA ALA A 6 23.35 28.29 -34.03
C ALA A 6 23.06 27.16 -33.03
N CYS A 7 23.60 27.27 -31.81
CA CYS A 7 23.31 26.32 -30.73
C CYS A 7 21.83 26.34 -30.30
N GLU A 8 21.17 27.50 -30.31
CA GLU A 8 19.73 27.59 -30.03
C GLU A 8 18.89 26.89 -31.11
N LEU A 9 19.26 27.01 -32.39
CA LEU A 9 18.55 26.36 -33.49
C LEU A 9 18.70 24.83 -33.43
N GLU A 10 19.92 24.36 -33.18
CA GLU A 10 20.25 22.93 -33.02
C GLU A 10 19.52 22.32 -31.81
N TYR A 11 19.44 23.06 -30.69
CA TYR A 11 18.69 22.65 -29.51
C TYR A 11 17.19 22.50 -29.77
N ILE A 12 16.57 23.44 -30.49
CA ILE A 12 15.13 23.35 -30.78
C ILE A 12 14.86 22.20 -31.77
N ILE A 13 15.73 21.99 -32.76
CA ILE A 13 15.66 20.85 -33.68
C ILE A 13 15.73 19.52 -32.92
N ASN A 14 16.70 19.36 -32.02
CA ASN A 14 16.85 18.14 -31.23
C ASN A 14 15.65 17.91 -30.31
N THR A 15 15.10 18.98 -29.72
CA THR A 15 13.86 18.90 -28.91
C THR A 15 12.67 18.42 -29.73
N VAL A 16 12.53 18.86 -30.98
CA VAL A 16 11.43 18.45 -31.88
C VAL A 16 11.58 16.97 -32.29
N LEU A 17 12.81 16.53 -32.59
CA LEU A 17 13.09 15.13 -32.91
C LEU A 17 12.84 14.21 -31.73
N LEU A 18 13.27 14.59 -30.52
CA LEU A 18 13.00 13.84 -29.30
C LEU A 18 11.50 13.72 -29.02
N CYS A 19 10.74 14.81 -29.17
CA CYS A 19 9.28 14.78 -29.01
C CYS A 19 8.59 13.85 -30.02
N ARG A 20 9.16 13.67 -31.22
CA ARG A 20 8.67 12.75 -32.25
C ARG A 20 8.93 11.29 -31.87
N GLU A 21 10.12 10.97 -31.39
CA GLU A 21 10.47 9.63 -30.90
C GLU A 21 9.58 9.23 -29.72
N GLU A 22 9.47 10.10 -28.71
CA GLU A 22 8.59 9.85 -27.55
C GLU A 22 7.12 9.63 -27.95
N MET A 23 6.63 10.34 -28.96
CA MET A 23 5.26 10.14 -29.44
C MET A 23 5.10 8.86 -30.24
N SER A 24 6.12 8.44 -31.00
CA SER A 24 6.12 7.13 -31.64
C SER A 24 6.02 6.01 -30.59
N ASP A 25 6.79 6.11 -29.50
CA ASP A 25 6.76 5.15 -28.40
C ASP A 25 5.41 5.13 -27.67
N ILE A 26 4.81 6.30 -27.41
CA ILE A 26 3.47 6.39 -26.81
C ILE A 26 2.41 5.75 -27.72
N MET A 27 2.54 5.93 -29.03
CA MET A 27 1.62 5.37 -30.03
C MET A 27 1.76 3.84 -30.14
N GLU A 28 2.98 3.31 -30.07
CA GLU A 28 3.22 1.86 -30.03
C GLU A 28 2.59 1.24 -28.78
N ARG A 29 2.83 1.83 -27.60
CA ARG A 29 2.23 1.38 -26.33
C ARG A 29 0.71 1.44 -26.34
N LEU A 30 0.12 2.45 -26.99
CA LEU A 30 -1.34 2.53 -27.15
C LEU A 30 -1.88 1.44 -28.06
N ASN A 31 -1.13 1.06 -29.10
CA ASN A 31 -1.51 -0.02 -30.00
C ASN A 31 -1.36 -1.39 -29.31
N ASP A 32 -0.35 -1.58 -28.47
CA ASP A 32 -0.21 -2.77 -27.63
C ASP A 32 -1.35 -2.87 -26.62
N PHE A 33 -1.65 -1.78 -25.92
CA PHE A 33 -2.79 -1.70 -25.01
C PHE A 33 -4.13 -1.96 -25.73
N ARG A 34 -4.26 -1.54 -26.99
CA ARG A 34 -5.41 -1.88 -27.84
C ARG A 34 -5.46 -3.39 -28.12
N CYS A 35 -4.34 -4.01 -28.47
CA CYS A 35 -4.26 -5.46 -28.69
C CYS A 35 -4.65 -6.25 -27.43
N GLU A 36 -4.26 -5.77 -26.24
CA GLU A 36 -4.65 -6.37 -24.96
C GLU A 36 -6.16 -6.25 -24.67
N ILE A 37 -6.81 -5.16 -25.10
CA ILE A 37 -8.23 -4.90 -24.83
C ILE A 37 -9.17 -5.44 -25.91
N THR A 38 -8.70 -5.64 -27.14
CA THR A 38 -9.53 -6.01 -28.30
C THR A 38 -10.09 -7.43 -28.28
N GLY A 39 -9.82 -8.23 -27.24
CA GLY A 39 -10.69 -9.36 -26.88
C GLY A 39 -12.14 -8.94 -26.57
N ASN A 40 -12.39 -7.66 -26.26
CA ASN A 40 -13.68 -7.12 -25.84
C ASN A 40 -14.10 -5.87 -26.63
N LYS A 41 -14.50 -6.02 -27.91
CA LYS A 41 -15.34 -5.09 -28.72
C LYS A 41 -15.29 -3.58 -28.33
N PHE A 42 -14.09 -3.01 -28.19
CA PHE A 42 -13.91 -1.59 -27.88
C PHE A 42 -13.46 -0.90 -29.17
N ASP A 43 -14.27 0.01 -29.71
CA ASP A 43 -13.95 0.77 -30.94
C ASP A 43 -12.91 1.87 -30.64
N ALA A 44 -11.72 1.44 -30.23
CA ALA A 44 -10.56 2.29 -30.02
C ALA A 44 -10.03 2.89 -31.34
N VAL A 45 -10.43 2.34 -32.49
CA VAL A 45 -9.94 2.73 -33.82
C VAL A 45 -10.33 4.17 -34.18
N GLU A 46 -11.60 4.56 -34.01
CA GLU A 46 -12.03 5.94 -34.29
C GLU A 46 -11.42 6.95 -33.31
N PHE A 47 -11.24 6.54 -32.05
CA PHE A 47 -10.64 7.37 -31.02
C PHE A 47 -9.15 7.66 -31.29
N ILE A 48 -8.38 6.61 -31.62
CA ILE A 48 -6.96 6.74 -31.94
C ILE A 48 -6.79 7.54 -33.25
N ALA A 49 -7.61 7.26 -34.27
CA ALA A 49 -7.59 8.00 -35.53
C ALA A 49 -7.90 9.50 -35.34
N GLY A 50 -8.84 9.85 -34.45
CA GLY A 50 -9.15 11.24 -34.13
C GLY A 50 -8.02 11.99 -33.42
N CYS A 51 -7.28 11.30 -32.55
CA CYS A 51 -6.12 11.86 -31.85
C CYS A 51 -4.92 12.07 -32.78
N LEU A 52 -4.69 11.14 -33.71
CA LEU A 52 -3.59 11.19 -34.67
C LEU A 52 -3.72 12.30 -35.71
N LYS A 53 -4.95 12.58 -36.15
CA LYS A 53 -5.20 13.55 -37.23
C LYS A 53 -4.68 14.97 -36.94
N GLY A 54 -4.69 15.37 -35.67
CA GLY A 54 -4.14 16.67 -35.22
C GLY A 54 -2.62 16.66 -35.11
N PHE A 55 -2.03 15.52 -34.76
CA PHE A 55 -0.59 15.36 -34.62
C PHE A 55 0.11 15.28 -35.99
N ASP A 56 -0.43 14.51 -36.93
CA ASP A 56 0.15 14.36 -38.28
C ASP A 56 0.27 15.71 -39.01
N GLY A 57 -0.71 16.59 -38.82
CA GLY A 57 -0.69 17.95 -39.38
C GLY A 57 0.43 18.83 -38.81
N SER A 58 0.70 18.73 -37.50
CA SER A 58 1.77 19.49 -36.85
C SER A 58 3.15 18.87 -37.13
N SER A 59 3.25 17.55 -37.22
CA SER A 59 4.48 16.84 -37.60
C SER A 59 4.91 17.20 -39.01
N LYS A 60 3.98 17.21 -39.97
CA LYS A 60 4.29 17.58 -41.36
C LYS A 60 4.81 19.01 -41.48
N LYS A 61 4.23 19.96 -40.73
CA LYS A 61 4.74 21.35 -40.66
C LYS A 61 6.15 21.42 -40.06
N ALA A 62 6.44 20.60 -39.04
CA ALA A 62 7.78 20.54 -38.46
C ALA A 62 8.81 20.03 -39.49
N ASP A 63 8.48 18.98 -40.26
CA ASP A 63 9.33 18.46 -41.32
C ASP A 63 9.57 19.51 -42.43
N GLU A 64 8.53 20.27 -42.82
CA GLU A 64 8.65 21.37 -43.80
C GLU A 64 9.55 22.51 -43.31
N ILE A 65 9.46 22.88 -42.02
CA ILE A 65 10.34 23.89 -41.41
C ILE A 65 11.78 23.36 -41.32
N PHE A 66 11.96 22.09 -40.95
CA PHE A 66 13.27 21.46 -40.86
C PHE A 66 13.97 21.45 -42.23
N ALA A 67 13.27 21.05 -43.29
CA ALA A 67 13.81 21.08 -44.65
C ALA A 67 14.23 22.50 -45.08
N ARG A 68 13.46 23.53 -44.67
CA ARG A 68 13.81 24.94 -44.93
C ARG A 68 15.04 25.39 -44.16
N VAL A 69 15.22 24.93 -42.92
CA VAL A 69 16.38 25.25 -42.08
C VAL A 69 17.64 24.55 -42.61
N SER A 70 17.56 23.27 -42.98
CA SER A 70 18.69 22.53 -43.55
C SER A 70 19.15 23.04 -44.92
N ALA A 71 18.31 23.81 -45.62
CA ALA A 71 18.66 24.46 -46.88
C ALA A 71 19.39 25.81 -46.71
N ILE A 72 19.58 26.29 -45.47
CA ILE A 72 20.33 27.52 -45.17
C ILE A 72 21.75 27.13 -44.78
N ASP A 73 22.72 27.37 -45.68
CA ASP A 73 24.14 27.17 -45.39
C ASP A 73 24.65 28.12 -44.29
N ASP A 74 25.61 27.66 -43.49
CA ASP A 74 26.18 28.35 -42.32
C ASP A 74 26.63 29.80 -42.58
N ILE A 75 27.13 30.08 -43.79
CA ILE A 75 27.62 31.41 -44.20
C ILE A 75 26.46 32.39 -44.42
N ALA A 76 25.25 31.90 -44.76
CA ALA A 76 24.10 32.73 -45.07
C ALA A 76 23.29 33.14 -43.82
N ILE A 77 23.45 32.43 -42.69
CA ILE A 77 22.69 32.64 -41.45
C ILE A 77 22.92 34.04 -40.86
N GLU A 78 24.17 34.54 -40.89
CA GLU A 78 24.50 35.87 -40.37
C GLU A 78 23.90 37.00 -41.22
N SER A 79 23.85 36.82 -42.55
CA SER A 79 23.27 37.79 -43.49
C SER A 79 21.74 37.80 -43.51
N ARG A 80 21.09 36.76 -42.98
CA ARG A 80 19.63 36.54 -43.01
C ARG A 80 19.03 36.41 -41.62
N ARG A 81 19.52 37.21 -40.68
CA ARG A 81 19.10 37.21 -39.27
C ARG A 81 17.58 37.28 -39.07
N GLU A 82 16.88 38.11 -39.86
CA GLU A 82 15.42 38.26 -39.78
C GLU A 82 14.67 36.99 -40.23
N ALA A 83 15.18 36.31 -41.27
CA ALA A 83 14.61 35.04 -41.73
C ALA A 83 14.83 33.91 -40.70
N ALA A 84 15.99 33.90 -40.02
CA ALA A 84 16.28 32.96 -38.95
C ALA A 84 15.40 33.21 -37.70
N GLU A 85 15.16 34.48 -37.34
CA GLU A 85 14.25 34.84 -36.24
C GLU A 85 12.79 34.45 -36.55
N ASN A 86 12.35 34.61 -37.80
CA ASN A 86 11.02 34.15 -38.24
C ASN A 86 10.89 32.62 -38.23
N LEU A 87 11.91 31.88 -38.69
CA LEU A 87 11.92 30.41 -38.62
C LEU A 87 11.90 29.90 -37.18
N MET A 88 12.63 30.55 -36.26
CA MET A 88 12.58 30.20 -34.84
C MET A 88 11.20 30.47 -34.23
N ALA A 89 10.52 31.54 -34.62
CA ALA A 89 9.16 31.82 -34.16
C ALA A 89 8.16 30.77 -34.67
N GLU A 90 8.28 30.35 -35.94
CA GLU A 90 7.47 29.26 -36.52
C GLU A 90 7.74 27.92 -35.81
N LEU A 91 9.00 27.57 -35.56
CA LEU A 91 9.39 26.33 -34.89
C LEU A 91 8.89 26.28 -33.44
N LYS A 92 8.98 27.40 -32.70
CA LYS A 92 8.40 27.53 -31.35
C LYS A 92 6.87 27.36 -31.37
N LYS A 93 6.19 27.93 -32.36
CA LYS A 93 4.74 27.78 -32.50
C LYS A 93 4.35 26.31 -32.73
N VAL A 94 5.05 25.62 -33.63
CA VAL A 94 4.81 24.20 -33.93
C VAL A 94 5.14 23.31 -32.73
N SER A 95 6.20 23.61 -31.97
CA SER A 95 6.52 22.85 -30.75
C SER A 95 5.42 23.01 -29.68
N PHE A 96 4.89 24.21 -29.46
CA PHE A 96 3.74 24.40 -28.56
C PHE A 96 2.48 23.66 -29.02
N GLU A 97 2.19 23.64 -30.33
CA GLU A 97 1.08 22.88 -30.91
C GLU A 97 1.25 21.37 -30.67
N ILE A 98 2.48 20.85 -30.84
CA ILE A 98 2.85 19.45 -30.56
C ILE A 98 2.69 19.11 -29.08
N PHE A 99 3.22 19.94 -28.16
CA PHE A 99 3.07 19.72 -26.72
C PHE A 99 1.59 19.76 -26.28
N GLY A 100 0.79 20.65 -26.87
CA GLY A 100 -0.65 20.71 -26.66
C GLY A 100 -1.34 19.41 -27.08
N ALA A 101 -1.01 18.88 -28.26
CA ALA A 101 -1.53 17.60 -28.74
C ALA A 101 -1.11 16.44 -27.83
N LYS A 102 0.17 16.36 -27.41
CA LYS A 102 0.66 15.35 -26.47
C LYS A 102 -0.12 15.37 -25.15
N LYS A 103 -0.32 16.56 -24.57
CA LYS A 103 -1.08 16.72 -23.32
C LYS A 103 -2.54 16.26 -23.47
N GLU A 104 -3.18 16.60 -24.58
CA GLU A 104 -4.57 16.21 -24.84
C GLU A 104 -4.70 14.69 -25.03
N ILE A 105 -3.75 14.06 -25.74
CA ILE A 105 -3.68 12.61 -25.89
C ILE A 105 -3.53 11.93 -24.53
N VAL A 106 -2.58 12.37 -23.70
CA VAL A 106 -2.38 11.81 -22.35
C VAL A 106 -3.63 11.94 -21.49
N ARG A 107 -4.29 13.11 -21.52
CA ARG A 107 -5.55 13.33 -20.79
C ARG A 107 -6.64 12.37 -21.23
N LYS A 108 -6.76 12.15 -22.53
CA LYS A 108 -7.73 11.25 -23.15
C LYS A 108 -7.46 9.78 -22.80
N ILE A 109 -6.19 9.36 -22.76
CA ILE A 109 -5.79 8.02 -22.30
C ILE A 109 -6.16 7.82 -20.82
N ALA A 110 -5.86 8.80 -19.97
CA ALA A 110 -6.21 8.74 -18.55
C ALA A 110 -7.74 8.60 -18.36
N ALA A 111 -8.54 9.36 -19.09
CA ALA A 111 -10.00 9.26 -19.05
C ALA A 111 -10.52 7.88 -19.51
N LEU A 112 -9.91 7.28 -20.54
CA LEU A 112 -10.24 5.93 -20.98
C LEU A 112 -9.89 4.88 -19.93
N ARG A 113 -8.71 4.98 -19.32
CA ARG A 113 -8.28 4.08 -18.24
C ARG A 113 -9.23 4.15 -17.06
N ASP A 114 -9.61 5.36 -16.63
CA ASP A 114 -10.57 5.57 -15.55
C ASP A 114 -11.95 4.98 -15.89
N SER A 115 -12.38 5.07 -17.15
CA SER A 115 -13.63 4.43 -17.60
C SER A 115 -13.53 2.90 -17.59
N ALA A 116 -12.40 2.34 -18.01
CA ALA A 116 -12.18 0.89 -18.03
C ALA A 116 -12.13 0.32 -16.60
N VAL A 117 -11.41 0.97 -15.68
CA VAL A 117 -11.34 0.59 -14.27
C VAL A 117 -12.73 0.65 -13.62
N ARG A 118 -13.52 1.69 -13.90
CA ARG A 118 -14.91 1.78 -13.40
C ARG A 118 -15.79 0.64 -13.90
N ARG A 119 -15.69 0.26 -15.18
CA ARG A 119 -16.42 -0.89 -15.73
C ARG A 119 -15.97 -2.20 -15.10
N PHE A 120 -14.67 -2.41 -14.92
CA PHE A 120 -14.14 -3.60 -14.27
C PHE A 120 -14.62 -3.73 -12.81
N MET A 121 -14.56 -2.64 -12.05
CA MET A 121 -15.08 -2.58 -10.68
C MET A 121 -16.59 -2.84 -10.63
N ALA A 122 -17.36 -2.34 -11.60
CA ALA A 122 -18.80 -2.63 -11.69
C ALA A 122 -19.07 -4.13 -11.92
N VAL A 123 -18.28 -4.78 -12.78
CA VAL A 123 -18.38 -6.24 -13.03
C VAL A 123 -17.99 -7.03 -11.78
N GLU A 124 -16.89 -6.70 -11.11
CA GLU A 124 -16.49 -7.37 -9.86
C GLU A 124 -17.51 -7.16 -8.73
N ASN A 125 -18.05 -5.94 -8.59
CA ASN A 125 -19.13 -5.68 -7.64
C ASN A 125 -20.39 -6.49 -7.97
N ALA A 126 -20.73 -6.64 -9.25
CA ALA A 126 -21.84 -7.50 -9.67
C ALA A 126 -21.56 -8.98 -9.36
N ARG A 127 -20.33 -9.47 -9.61
CA ARG A 127 -19.91 -10.83 -9.22
C ARG A 127 -20.00 -11.06 -7.72
N LEU A 128 -19.52 -10.11 -6.92
CA LEU A 128 -19.60 -10.18 -5.46
C LEU A 128 -21.06 -10.12 -4.97
N ALA A 129 -21.90 -9.30 -5.59
CA ALA A 129 -23.32 -9.24 -5.27
C ALA A 129 -24.01 -10.58 -5.60
N ILE A 130 -23.72 -11.17 -6.76
CA ILE A 130 -24.24 -12.49 -7.15
C ILE A 130 -23.74 -13.56 -6.17
N ALA A 131 -22.43 -13.61 -5.89
CA ALA A 131 -21.84 -14.56 -4.95
C ALA A 131 -22.44 -14.44 -3.54
N ARG A 132 -22.66 -13.22 -3.05
CA ARG A 132 -23.35 -12.98 -1.77
C ARG A 132 -24.80 -13.44 -1.79
N THR A 133 -25.54 -13.11 -2.84
CA THR A 133 -26.93 -13.57 -2.99
C THR A 133 -27.02 -15.09 -3.07
N PHE A 134 -26.03 -15.74 -3.70
CA PHE A 134 -25.91 -17.20 -3.80
C PHE A 134 -25.50 -17.86 -2.48
N LEU A 135 -24.66 -17.20 -1.68
CA LEU A 135 -24.25 -17.67 -0.35
C LEU A 135 -25.36 -17.46 0.70
N ASP A 136 -26.15 -16.40 0.58
CA ASP A 136 -27.26 -16.08 1.49
C ASP A 136 -28.53 -16.91 1.17
N CYS A 137 -28.71 -17.32 -0.09
CA CYS A 137 -29.78 -18.24 -0.48
C CYS A 137 -29.29 -19.69 -0.36
N GLY A 138 -29.43 -20.29 0.82
CA GLY A 138 -29.15 -21.70 1.08
C GLY A 138 -30.08 -22.70 0.39
N PHE A 139 -30.40 -22.50 -0.90
CA PHE A 139 -31.24 -23.38 -1.70
C PHE A 139 -30.74 -23.48 -3.13
N SER A 140 -30.83 -24.67 -3.71
CA SER A 140 -30.74 -24.86 -5.17
C SER A 140 -31.86 -24.06 -5.85
N VAL A 141 -31.56 -22.83 -6.26
CA VAL A 141 -32.50 -22.01 -7.03
C VAL A 141 -32.51 -22.56 -8.45
N SER A 142 -33.65 -23.10 -8.88
CA SER A 142 -33.85 -23.51 -10.28
C SER A 142 -33.74 -22.28 -11.19
N GLY A 143 -33.19 -22.46 -12.39
CA GLY A 143 -33.01 -21.37 -13.37
C GLY A 143 -34.29 -20.56 -13.64
N GLU A 144 -35.46 -21.21 -13.55
CA GLU A 144 -36.78 -20.58 -13.70
C GLU A 144 -37.03 -19.45 -12.69
N LYS A 145 -36.60 -19.60 -11.43
CA LYS A 145 -36.79 -18.55 -10.40
C LYS A 145 -35.86 -17.36 -10.61
N ILE A 146 -34.72 -17.58 -11.24
CA ILE A 146 -33.77 -16.52 -11.60
C ILE A 146 -34.36 -15.70 -12.76
N ASP A 147 -34.99 -16.35 -13.74
CA ASP A 147 -35.68 -15.67 -14.84
C ASP A 147 -36.91 -14.88 -14.36
N GLU A 148 -37.71 -15.42 -13.43
CA GLU A 148 -38.87 -14.74 -12.84
C GLU A 148 -38.47 -13.51 -11.99
N ALA A 149 -37.36 -13.61 -11.26
CA ALA A 149 -36.76 -12.49 -10.53
C ALA A 149 -36.19 -11.42 -11.50
N ARG A 150 -35.63 -11.84 -12.65
CA ARG A 150 -35.14 -10.92 -13.68
C ARG A 150 -36.29 -10.13 -14.29
N GLU A 151 -37.37 -10.81 -14.67
CA GLU A 151 -38.54 -10.16 -15.29
C GLU A 151 -39.20 -9.16 -14.32
N SER A 152 -39.24 -9.50 -13.02
CA SER A 152 -39.70 -8.58 -11.97
C SER A 152 -38.80 -7.36 -11.82
N LEU A 153 -37.47 -7.53 -11.92
CA LEU A 153 -36.51 -6.43 -11.84
C LEU A 153 -36.50 -5.56 -13.10
N GLU A 154 -36.68 -6.14 -14.29
CA GLU A 154 -36.83 -5.40 -15.55
C GLU A 154 -38.09 -4.53 -15.53
N ASN A 155 -39.19 -5.05 -14.97
CA ASN A 155 -40.43 -4.28 -14.78
C ASN A 155 -40.29 -3.13 -13.78
N ILE A 156 -39.39 -3.23 -12.80
CA ILE A 156 -39.13 -2.18 -11.80
C ILE A 156 -38.11 -1.16 -12.33
N ALA A 157 -37.08 -1.61 -13.03
CA ALA A 157 -35.96 -0.77 -13.49
C ALA A 157 -36.25 -0.06 -14.82
N GLY A 158 -37.19 -0.56 -15.63
CA GLY A 158 -37.55 0.04 -16.91
C GLY A 158 -36.50 -0.10 -18.02
N GLU A 159 -35.44 -0.89 -17.80
CA GLU A 159 -34.39 -1.20 -18.77
C GLU A 159 -34.15 -2.72 -18.85
N PRO A 160 -33.87 -3.28 -20.04
CA PRO A 160 -33.62 -4.70 -20.21
C PRO A 160 -32.25 -5.09 -19.62
N LEU A 161 -32.25 -6.05 -18.70
CA LEU A 161 -31.02 -6.56 -18.09
C LEU A 161 -30.38 -7.62 -19.00
N LEU A 162 -29.04 -7.65 -19.05
CA LEU A 162 -28.31 -8.65 -19.84
C LEU A 162 -28.58 -10.08 -19.32
N LYS A 163 -28.93 -10.99 -20.24
CA LYS A 163 -29.10 -12.42 -19.92
C LYS A 163 -27.79 -13.01 -19.36
N PHE A 164 -27.87 -13.58 -18.16
CA PHE A 164 -26.79 -14.37 -17.61
C PHE A 164 -26.73 -15.73 -18.31
N PRO A 165 -25.56 -16.22 -18.74
CA PRO A 165 -25.42 -17.57 -19.25
C PRO A 165 -25.72 -18.57 -18.13
N VAL A 166 -26.62 -19.52 -18.40
CA VAL A 166 -26.86 -20.67 -17.54
C VAL A 166 -25.56 -21.49 -17.52
N ILE A 167 -24.90 -21.57 -16.37
CA ILE A 167 -23.73 -22.43 -16.19
C ILE A 167 -24.25 -23.81 -15.82
N GLU A 168 -24.32 -24.70 -16.81
CA GLU A 168 -24.56 -26.13 -16.56
C GLU A 168 -23.29 -26.73 -15.91
N TYR A 169 -23.43 -27.30 -14.71
CA TYR A 169 -22.32 -27.85 -13.93
C TYR A 169 -21.91 -29.28 -14.35
N ASP A 170 -22.67 -29.91 -15.25
CA ASP A 170 -22.37 -31.25 -15.78
C ASP A 170 -21.34 -31.13 -16.92
N GLY A 171 -20.07 -31.06 -16.56
CA GLY A 171 -18.95 -30.93 -17.51
C GLY A 171 -17.81 -30.03 -17.05
N PHE A 172 -17.83 -29.57 -15.79
CA PHE A 172 -16.77 -28.71 -15.25
C PHE A 172 -15.47 -29.50 -15.10
N ASP A 173 -14.56 -29.34 -16.07
CA ASP A 173 -13.22 -29.93 -16.01
C ASP A 173 -12.38 -29.18 -14.97
N TYR A 174 -12.38 -29.72 -13.76
CA TYR A 174 -11.57 -29.21 -12.65
C TYR A 174 -10.08 -29.15 -13.01
N GLY A 175 -9.59 -29.98 -13.94
CA GLY A 175 -8.23 -29.91 -14.47
C GLY A 175 -8.01 -28.62 -15.26
N ALA A 176 -8.91 -28.30 -16.18
CA ALA A 176 -8.86 -27.04 -16.94
C ALA A 176 -8.98 -25.81 -16.00
N ALA A 177 -9.82 -25.88 -14.97
CA ALA A 177 -9.93 -24.80 -13.98
C ALA A 177 -8.64 -24.61 -13.16
N LEU A 178 -7.95 -25.70 -12.79
CA LEU A 178 -6.64 -25.66 -12.12
C LEU A 178 -5.54 -25.12 -13.05
N GLU A 179 -5.57 -25.47 -14.33
CA GLU A 179 -4.66 -24.92 -15.35
C GLU A 179 -4.91 -23.42 -15.56
N TYR A 180 -6.17 -22.99 -15.60
CA TYR A 180 -6.52 -21.57 -15.64
C TYR A 180 -6.11 -20.82 -14.38
N GLN A 181 -6.24 -21.43 -13.19
CA GLN A 181 -5.77 -20.85 -11.94
C GLN A 181 -4.24 -20.71 -11.93
N ALA A 182 -3.52 -21.74 -12.38
CA ALA A 182 -2.06 -21.67 -12.49
C ALA A 182 -1.59 -20.62 -13.52
N ALA A 183 -2.33 -20.45 -14.62
CA ALA A 183 -2.08 -19.39 -15.60
C ALA A 183 -2.37 -17.99 -15.02
N LEU A 184 -3.40 -17.86 -14.19
CA LEU A 184 -3.72 -16.63 -13.47
C LEU A 184 -2.63 -16.27 -12.45
N ASP A 185 -2.20 -17.24 -11.63
CA ASP A 185 -1.13 -17.04 -10.65
C ASP A 185 0.18 -16.65 -11.35
N ALA A 186 0.49 -17.26 -12.49
CA ALA A 186 1.66 -16.90 -13.31
C ALA A 186 1.54 -15.48 -13.91
N ALA A 187 0.34 -15.09 -14.34
CA ALA A 187 0.08 -13.74 -14.84
C ALA A 187 0.17 -12.68 -13.73
N GLU A 188 -0.32 -12.98 -12.52
CA GLU A 188 -0.17 -12.09 -11.35
C GLU A 188 1.30 -11.88 -10.99
N ILE A 189 2.11 -12.96 -10.97
CA ILE A 189 3.55 -12.87 -10.72
C ILE A 189 4.25 -11.99 -11.78
N GLU A 190 3.88 -12.11 -13.05
CA GLU A 190 4.47 -11.28 -14.11
C GLU A 190 3.97 -9.83 -14.05
N ILE A 191 2.72 -9.58 -13.66
CA ILE A 191 2.21 -8.23 -13.40
C ILE A 191 2.98 -7.57 -12.25
N ASP A 192 3.22 -8.30 -11.15
CA ASP A 192 4.00 -7.79 -10.02
C ASP A 192 5.46 -7.53 -10.42
N ARG A 193 6.06 -8.42 -11.22
CA ARG A 193 7.42 -8.25 -11.76
C ARG A 193 7.52 -7.01 -12.65
N ARG A 194 6.55 -6.82 -13.55
CA ARG A 194 6.48 -5.63 -14.43
C ARG A 194 6.13 -4.37 -13.65
N GLY A 195 5.31 -4.47 -12.61
CA GLY A 195 5.02 -3.40 -11.68
C GLY A 195 6.28 -2.93 -10.95
N ALA A 196 7.09 -3.86 -10.45
CA ALA A 196 8.38 -3.56 -9.84
C ALA A 196 9.35 -2.90 -10.83
N ALA A 197 9.46 -3.42 -12.06
CA ALA A 197 10.28 -2.82 -13.12
C ALA A 197 9.78 -1.41 -13.51
N ALA A 198 8.47 -1.20 -13.59
CA ALA A 198 7.87 0.11 -13.84
C ALA A 198 8.14 1.08 -12.68
N TYR A 199 8.11 0.62 -11.42
CA TYR A 199 8.48 1.43 -10.26
C TYR A 199 9.97 1.81 -10.27
N GLU A 200 10.86 0.88 -10.61
CA GLU A 200 12.29 1.17 -10.76
C GLU A 200 12.54 2.15 -11.91
N TYR A 201 11.81 2.01 -13.02
CA TYR A 201 11.88 2.92 -14.15
C TYR A 201 11.30 4.30 -13.82
N ILE A 202 10.19 4.39 -13.08
CA ILE A 202 9.65 5.67 -12.58
C ILE A 202 10.62 6.30 -11.57
N ALA A 203 11.31 5.50 -10.75
CA ALA A 203 12.36 6.01 -9.86
C ALA A 203 13.63 6.41 -10.62
N ALA A 204 13.91 5.81 -11.77
CA ALA A 204 15.00 6.21 -12.67
C ALA A 204 14.63 7.50 -13.41
N LEU A 205 13.43 7.58 -14.00
CA LEU A 205 12.85 8.80 -14.58
C LEU A 205 12.70 9.90 -13.54
N GLY A 206 12.42 9.58 -12.28
CA GLY A 206 12.39 10.54 -11.18
C GLY A 206 13.77 11.16 -10.95
N ARG A 207 14.83 10.34 -10.95
CA ARG A 207 16.23 10.77 -10.85
C ARG A 207 16.70 11.55 -12.08
N GLU A 208 16.34 11.09 -13.28
CA GLU A 208 16.61 11.78 -14.55
C GLU A 208 15.79 13.08 -14.66
N SER A 209 14.55 13.11 -14.18
CA SER A 209 13.72 14.31 -14.15
C SER A 209 14.15 15.31 -13.08
N GLU A 210 14.75 14.88 -11.95
CA GLU A 210 15.40 15.79 -11.00
C GLU A 210 16.67 16.41 -11.62
N ASP A 211 17.40 15.65 -12.45
CA ASP A 211 18.53 16.15 -13.24
C ASP A 211 18.10 16.99 -14.47
N GLU A 212 16.90 16.79 -15.04
CA GLU A 212 16.37 17.56 -16.19
C GLU A 212 15.48 18.76 -15.81
N LEU A 213 14.74 18.71 -14.68
CA LEU A 213 13.96 19.84 -14.16
C LEU A 213 14.85 20.95 -13.59
N THR A 214 16.12 20.65 -13.29
CA THR A 214 17.14 21.68 -13.05
C THR A 214 17.62 22.36 -14.35
N GLY A 215 17.28 21.83 -15.53
CA GLY A 215 17.71 22.32 -16.83
C GLY A 215 16.71 23.16 -17.65
N VAL A 216 15.38 22.94 -17.55
CA VAL A 216 14.43 23.47 -18.57
C VAL A 216 13.14 24.13 -18.03
N VAL A 217 13.19 24.78 -16.87
CA VAL A 217 12.14 25.73 -16.49
C VAL A 217 12.72 27.14 -16.57
N THR A 218 12.26 27.95 -17.54
CA THR A 218 12.37 29.41 -17.48
C THR A 218 11.41 29.93 -16.41
N ALA A 219 11.70 29.58 -15.16
CA ALA A 219 11.36 30.42 -14.05
C ALA A 219 12.04 31.78 -14.31
N GLN A 220 11.44 32.89 -13.88
CA GLN A 220 12.25 34.05 -13.52
C GLN A 220 13.50 33.50 -12.85
N LYS A 221 14.69 33.81 -13.38
CA LYS A 221 15.97 33.24 -12.94
C LYS A 221 16.12 33.55 -11.44
N TYR A 222 15.52 32.72 -10.60
CA TYR A 222 15.70 32.76 -9.17
C TYR A 222 17.11 32.28 -9.03
N MET A 223 18.01 33.24 -8.83
CA MET A 223 19.37 32.94 -8.44
C MET A 223 19.31 31.87 -7.38
N SER A 224 20.01 30.75 -7.60
CA SER A 224 20.10 29.72 -6.58
C SER A 224 20.59 30.38 -5.29
N ALA A 225 20.24 29.84 -4.11
CA ALA A 225 20.72 30.39 -2.85
C ALA A 225 22.24 30.64 -2.89
N LYS A 226 22.97 29.72 -3.55
CA LYS A 226 24.42 29.79 -3.82
C LYS A 226 24.84 30.97 -4.70
N GLU A 227 24.10 31.28 -5.76
CA GLU A 227 24.35 32.44 -6.65
C GLU A 227 24.01 33.76 -5.96
N LEU A 228 22.88 33.83 -5.25
CA LEU A 228 22.46 35.01 -4.46
C LEU A 228 23.48 35.33 -3.37
N ILE A 229 24.02 34.29 -2.75
CA ILE A 229 25.10 34.38 -1.76
C ILE A 229 26.40 34.85 -2.40
N ALA A 230 26.78 34.31 -3.56
CA ALA A 230 28.00 34.68 -4.27
C ALA A 230 27.98 36.16 -4.71
N GLU A 231 26.85 36.64 -5.24
CA GLU A 231 26.64 38.06 -5.56
C GLU A 231 26.76 38.93 -4.31
N LYS A 232 26.16 38.50 -3.20
CA LYS A 232 26.24 39.25 -1.94
C LYS A 232 27.64 39.26 -1.33
N ARG A 233 28.44 38.22 -1.52
CA ARG A 233 29.84 38.15 -1.09
C ARG A 233 30.75 39.08 -1.87
N ALA A 234 30.53 39.23 -3.17
CA ALA A 234 31.32 40.11 -4.03
C ALA A 234 31.32 41.58 -3.56
N ASN A 235 30.28 41.98 -2.81
CA ASN A 235 30.11 43.32 -2.27
C ASN A 235 30.68 43.53 -0.84
N MET A 236 31.40 42.55 -0.27
CA MET A 236 31.99 42.66 1.08
C MET A 236 33.52 42.75 1.08
N LYS A 237 34.07 43.48 2.07
CA LYS A 237 35.50 43.46 2.44
C LYS A 237 35.68 42.83 3.83
N PRO A 238 35.62 41.50 3.96
CA PRO A 238 35.68 40.84 5.26
C PRO A 238 37.07 40.94 5.90
N ALA A 239 37.12 41.08 7.23
CA ALA A 239 38.36 41.19 8.00
C ALA A 239 38.46 40.10 9.09
N GLY A 240 39.69 39.66 9.40
CA GLY A 240 39.96 38.73 10.51
C GLY A 240 39.28 37.35 10.34
N ARG A 241 38.43 36.97 11.30
CA ARG A 241 37.73 35.67 11.33
C ARG A 241 36.47 35.61 10.46
N GLU A 242 36.02 36.74 9.90
CA GLU A 242 34.79 36.84 9.12
C GLU A 242 34.72 35.90 7.90
N PRO A 243 35.77 35.66 7.11
CA PRO A 243 35.67 34.80 5.93
C PRO A 243 35.23 33.37 6.25
N GLY A 244 35.67 32.84 7.41
CA GLY A 244 35.30 31.49 7.86
C GLY A 244 33.86 31.41 8.36
N LEU A 245 33.37 32.46 9.02
CA LEU A 245 31.98 32.54 9.48
C LEU A 245 31.02 32.80 8.31
N LEU A 246 31.44 33.62 7.35
CA LEU A 246 30.70 33.85 6.12
C LEU A 246 30.47 32.52 5.42
N LYS A 247 31.53 31.76 5.12
CA LYS A 247 31.41 30.44 4.49
C LYS A 247 30.45 29.50 5.24
N LYS A 248 30.48 29.49 6.58
CA LYS A 248 29.55 28.68 7.40
C LYS A 248 28.11 29.16 7.29
N ALA A 249 27.87 30.47 7.26
CA ALA A 249 26.54 31.04 7.05
C ALA A 249 26.03 30.75 5.63
N GLU A 250 26.91 30.76 4.63
CA GLU A 250 26.60 30.37 3.25
C GLU A 250 26.21 28.89 3.18
N ASP A 251 27.00 28.01 3.80
CA ASP A 251 26.71 26.57 3.88
C ASP A 251 25.38 26.31 4.61
N ALA A 252 25.09 27.06 5.68
CA ALA A 252 23.84 26.96 6.44
C ALA A 252 22.62 27.41 5.61
N LEU A 253 22.73 28.51 4.86
CA LEU A 253 21.68 28.99 3.95
C LEU A 253 21.45 28.05 2.76
N SER A 254 22.53 27.48 2.21
CA SER A 254 22.42 26.47 1.14
C SER A 254 21.64 25.25 1.63
N ARG A 255 21.97 24.74 2.81
CA ARG A 255 21.24 23.63 3.43
C ARG A 255 19.80 24.01 3.75
N LEU A 256 19.54 25.22 4.27
CA LEU A 256 18.16 25.68 4.49
C LEU A 256 17.37 25.70 3.18
N GLY A 257 17.99 26.10 2.07
CA GLY A 257 17.34 26.09 0.77
C GLY A 257 16.95 24.71 0.26
N GLU A 258 17.63 23.65 0.71
CA GLU A 258 17.28 22.26 0.38
C GLU A 258 16.06 21.75 1.18
N PHE A 259 15.88 22.23 2.41
CA PHE A 259 14.90 21.67 3.36
C PHE A 259 13.69 22.57 3.64
N CYS A 260 13.83 23.89 3.51
CA CYS A 260 12.80 24.84 3.92
C CYS A 260 11.94 25.31 2.74
N GLY A 261 10.71 25.75 3.06
CA GLY A 261 9.88 26.46 2.11
C GLY A 261 10.48 27.82 1.71
N ASN A 262 9.97 28.35 0.60
CA ASN A 262 10.40 29.66 0.07
C ASN A 262 10.24 30.83 1.06
N ASN A 263 9.43 30.69 2.11
CA ASN A 263 9.16 31.79 3.05
C ASN A 263 10.20 31.85 4.17
N GLU A 264 10.51 30.71 4.79
CA GLU A 264 11.53 30.59 5.84
C GLU A 264 12.92 30.91 5.28
N LEU A 265 13.22 30.46 4.07
CA LEU A 265 14.46 30.82 3.37
C LEU A 265 14.55 32.33 3.12
N ARG A 266 13.46 32.98 2.67
CA ARG A 266 13.44 34.45 2.48
C ARG A 266 13.68 35.20 3.79
N GLN A 267 13.08 34.74 4.89
CA GLN A 267 13.29 35.35 6.21
C GLN A 267 14.75 35.19 6.67
N ALA A 268 15.33 33.99 6.49
CA ALA A 268 16.75 33.75 6.79
C ALA A 268 17.68 34.61 5.91
N MET A 269 17.36 34.78 4.63
CA MET A 269 18.12 35.66 3.73
C MET A 269 18.01 37.15 4.11
N ALA A 270 16.84 37.61 4.55
CA ALA A 270 16.67 38.97 5.05
C ALA A 270 17.43 39.20 6.37
N ALA A 271 17.43 38.20 7.26
CA ALA A 271 18.24 38.23 8.48
C ALA A 271 19.75 38.28 8.13
N PHE A 272 20.20 37.48 7.16
CA PHE A 272 21.57 37.51 6.67
C PHE A 272 21.97 38.88 6.11
N ASP A 273 21.09 39.54 5.35
CA ASP A 273 21.34 40.91 4.85
C ASP A 273 21.48 41.92 5.99
N THR A 274 20.71 41.75 7.05
CA THR A 274 20.81 42.61 8.24
C THR A 274 22.17 42.42 8.93
N VAL A 275 22.65 41.18 9.05
CA VAL A 275 23.98 40.88 9.61
C VAL A 275 25.09 41.44 8.72
N LYS A 276 24.94 41.30 7.39
CA LYS A 276 25.90 41.79 6.40
C LYS A 276 26.08 43.31 6.47
N ASN A 277 25.00 44.05 6.65
CA ASN A 277 25.01 45.51 6.64
C ASN A 277 25.46 46.14 7.97
N GLU A 278 25.79 45.35 8.99
CA GLU A 278 26.35 45.86 10.25
C GLU A 278 27.74 46.44 10.01
N GLU A 279 27.97 47.69 10.43
CA GLU A 279 29.22 48.41 10.19
C GLU A 279 30.35 47.92 11.10
N ASN A 280 30.03 47.62 12.37
CA ASN A 280 31.03 47.21 13.35
C ASN A 280 31.47 45.74 13.13
N PRO A 281 32.77 45.48 12.84
CA PRO A 281 33.27 44.13 12.56
C PRO A 281 33.14 43.15 13.73
N GLU A 282 33.35 43.60 14.97
CA GLU A 282 33.24 42.72 16.15
C GLU A 282 31.78 42.31 16.41
N LYS A 283 30.86 43.27 16.25
CA LYS A 283 29.42 43.01 16.37
C LYS A 283 28.93 42.10 15.25
N ARG A 284 29.41 42.29 14.03
CA ARG A 284 29.10 41.47 12.86
C ARG A 284 29.55 40.01 13.04
N ILE A 285 30.73 39.77 13.62
CA ILE A 285 31.21 38.41 13.97
C ILE A 285 30.24 37.71 14.95
N LEU A 286 29.78 38.41 15.99
CA LEU A 286 28.83 37.88 16.95
C LEU A 286 27.48 37.55 16.29
N LEU A 287 26.99 38.47 15.45
CA LEU A 287 25.75 38.30 14.69
C LEU A 287 25.82 37.12 13.72
N TYR A 288 26.93 36.92 13.01
CA TYR A 288 27.12 35.72 12.18
C TYR A 288 27.03 34.44 12.99
N THR A 289 27.62 34.41 14.19
CA THR A 289 27.57 33.22 15.05
C THR A 289 26.14 32.94 15.50
N GLY A 290 25.40 33.97 15.91
CA GLY A 290 23.97 33.85 16.25
C GLY A 290 23.10 33.42 15.07
N PHE A 291 23.38 33.96 13.87
CA PHE A 291 22.69 33.60 12.64
C PHE A 291 22.91 32.13 12.26
N ILE A 292 24.14 31.62 12.35
CA ILE A 292 24.45 30.20 12.09
C ILE A 292 23.67 29.31 13.06
N LEU A 293 23.67 29.63 14.36
CA LEU A 293 22.90 28.88 15.36
C LEU A 293 21.39 28.90 15.08
N HIS A 294 20.85 30.03 14.63
CA HIS A 294 19.46 30.14 14.22
C HIS A 294 19.14 29.25 13.02
N CYS A 295 20.00 29.26 11.99
CA CYS A 295 19.85 28.41 10.80
C CYS A 295 19.94 26.92 11.14
N ASP A 296 20.90 26.53 11.98
CA ASP A 296 21.03 25.14 12.45
C ASP A 296 19.80 24.71 13.26
N GLY A 297 19.23 25.61 14.07
CA GLY A 297 17.98 25.38 14.79
C GLY A 297 16.78 25.15 13.86
N LEU A 298 16.62 25.98 12.82
CA LEU A 298 15.59 25.80 11.80
C LEU A 298 15.76 24.49 11.03
N LEU A 299 16.99 24.17 10.60
CA LEU A 299 17.31 22.90 9.94
C LEU A 299 16.98 21.69 10.81
N ALA A 300 17.25 21.77 12.12
CA ALA A 300 16.91 20.69 13.05
C ALA A 300 15.39 20.51 13.19
N LEU A 301 14.61 21.60 13.17
CA LEU A 301 13.16 21.54 13.20
C LEU A 301 12.59 20.92 11.92
N GLU A 302 13.06 21.34 10.74
CA GLU A 302 12.61 20.77 9.47
C GLU A 302 12.99 19.30 9.31
N LYS A 303 14.21 18.91 9.72
CA LYS A 303 14.60 17.49 9.72
C LYS A 303 13.70 16.63 10.61
N ARG A 304 13.29 17.15 11.77
CA ARG A 304 12.33 16.47 12.64
C ARG A 304 10.95 16.38 11.99
N ALA A 305 10.49 17.44 11.34
CA ALA A 305 9.22 17.45 10.62
C ALA A 305 9.22 16.45 9.46
N ALA A 306 10.28 16.42 8.65
CA ALA A 306 10.46 15.46 7.56
C ALA A 306 10.47 14.02 8.07
N ALA A 307 11.23 13.73 9.13
CA ALA A 307 11.25 12.41 9.76
C ALA A 307 9.85 12.00 10.28
N ALA A 308 9.13 12.91 10.90
CA ALA A 308 7.76 12.67 11.37
C ALA A 308 6.80 12.36 10.20
N LEU A 309 6.91 13.07 9.07
CA LEU A 309 6.12 12.80 7.87
C LEU A 309 6.44 11.42 7.28
N ASP A 310 7.70 11.01 7.24
CA ASP A 310 8.08 9.70 6.72
C ASP A 310 7.61 8.57 7.63
N GLU A 311 7.69 8.75 8.95
CA GLU A 311 7.07 7.84 9.91
C GLU A 311 5.55 7.78 9.73
N MET A 312 4.88 8.91 9.50
CA MET A 312 3.44 8.96 9.26
C MET A 312 3.05 8.17 8.02
N ARG A 313 3.81 8.31 6.93
CA ARG A 313 3.64 7.51 5.72
C ARG A 313 3.83 6.02 6.00
N ALA A 314 4.80 5.65 6.83
CA ALA A 314 5.02 4.26 7.23
C ALA A 314 3.86 3.70 8.06
N VAL A 315 3.35 4.45 9.03
CA VAL A 315 2.17 4.09 9.85
C VAL A 315 0.94 3.96 8.96
N ARG A 316 0.72 4.89 8.03
CA ARG A 316 -0.39 4.87 7.07
C ARG A 316 -0.38 3.60 6.22
N ARG A 317 0.79 3.19 5.71
CA ARG A 317 0.94 1.92 4.95
C ARG A 317 0.55 0.72 5.80
N ARG A 318 0.99 0.66 7.06
CA ARG A 318 0.66 -0.45 7.98
C ARG A 318 -0.83 -0.50 8.33
N LEU A 319 -1.45 0.65 8.59
CA LEU A 319 -2.88 0.74 8.89
C LEU A 319 -3.75 0.31 7.71
N LYS A 320 -3.34 0.62 6.47
CA LYS A 320 -4.04 0.15 5.25
C LYS A 320 -4.07 -1.38 5.15
N LEU A 321 -3.00 -2.06 5.54
CA LEU A 321 -2.93 -3.53 5.51
C LEU A 321 -3.86 -4.18 6.54
N ILE A 322 -4.16 -3.50 7.65
CA ILE A 322 -5.03 -4.03 8.71
C ILE A 322 -6.51 -3.99 8.29
N GLY A 323 -6.95 -2.95 7.58
CA GLY A 323 -8.29 -2.90 6.97
C GLY A 323 -9.48 -2.91 7.94
N THR A 324 -9.26 -2.60 9.23
CA THR A 324 -10.34 -2.51 10.24
C THR A 324 -11.01 -1.14 10.25
N ALA A 325 -12.24 -1.05 10.77
CA ALA A 325 -12.95 0.24 10.92
C ALA A 325 -12.11 1.27 11.72
N LYS A 326 -11.48 0.84 12.81
CA LYS A 326 -10.58 1.68 13.62
C LYS A 326 -9.36 2.17 12.84
N SER A 327 -8.78 1.31 11.98
CA SER A 327 -7.70 1.77 11.09
C SER A 327 -8.19 2.79 10.06
N GLY A 328 -9.43 2.67 9.57
CA GLY A 328 -10.05 3.67 8.69
C GLY A 328 -10.19 5.04 9.36
N GLU A 329 -10.65 5.08 10.61
CA GLU A 329 -10.73 6.32 11.41
C GLU A 329 -9.35 6.97 11.59
N MET A 330 -8.33 6.17 11.93
CA MET A 330 -6.96 6.68 12.09
C MET A 330 -6.35 7.14 10.76
N LEU A 331 -6.67 6.49 9.64
CA LEU A 331 -6.24 6.93 8.31
C LEU A 331 -6.82 8.30 7.95
N HIS A 332 -8.08 8.55 8.30
CA HIS A 332 -8.70 9.86 8.11
C HIS A 332 -8.06 10.92 9.02
N GLU A 333 -7.77 10.57 10.28
CA GLU A 333 -7.07 11.46 11.23
C GLU A 333 -5.65 11.81 10.72
N ILE A 334 -4.93 10.84 10.13
CA ILE A 334 -3.63 11.07 9.45
C ILE A 334 -3.77 12.08 8.31
N GLU A 335 -4.79 11.94 7.46
CA GLU A 335 -4.98 12.86 6.31
C GLU A 335 -5.26 14.31 6.75
N LEU A 336 -6.03 14.48 7.84
CA LEU A 336 -6.28 15.80 8.42
C LEU A 336 -5.01 16.43 9.00
N LEU A 337 -4.18 15.64 9.70
CA LEU A 337 -2.91 16.10 10.25
C LEU A 337 -1.86 16.39 9.17
N GLU A 338 -1.82 15.61 8.09
CA GLU A 338 -0.99 15.86 6.91
C GLU A 338 -1.32 17.21 6.27
N ALA A 339 -2.62 17.49 6.08
CA ALA A 339 -3.08 18.76 5.51
C ALA A 339 -2.74 19.96 6.42
N ALA A 340 -2.82 19.79 7.74
CA ALA A 340 -2.52 20.83 8.72
C ALA A 340 -1.03 20.99 9.03
N ARG A 341 -0.15 20.07 8.59
CA ARG A 341 1.25 19.97 9.01
C ARG A 341 1.45 19.96 10.54
N ASP A 342 0.51 19.38 11.28
CA ASP A 342 0.55 19.32 12.74
C ASP A 342 1.39 18.12 13.24
N THR A 343 2.67 18.38 13.50
CA THR A 343 3.62 17.38 14.02
C THR A 343 3.32 16.95 15.46
N ALA A 344 2.71 17.82 16.27
CA ALA A 344 2.38 17.52 17.66
C ALA A 344 1.15 16.60 17.76
N GLY A 345 0.16 16.81 16.90
CA GLY A 345 -0.97 15.91 16.72
C GLY A 345 -0.53 14.53 16.24
N PHE A 346 0.43 14.48 15.31
CA PHE A 346 0.96 13.22 14.77
C PHE A 346 1.56 12.31 15.84
N GLU A 347 2.32 12.85 16.80
CA GLU A 347 2.93 12.03 17.86
C GLU A 347 1.90 11.26 18.71
N LYS A 348 0.78 11.90 19.03
CA LYS A 348 -0.31 11.24 19.78
C LYS A 348 -0.98 10.15 18.94
N LEU A 349 -1.21 10.44 17.66
CA LEU A 349 -1.80 9.48 16.73
C LEU A 349 -0.87 8.29 16.47
N ARG A 350 0.44 8.55 16.39
CA ARG A 350 1.49 7.54 16.22
C ARG A 350 1.45 6.49 17.33
N LEU A 351 1.36 6.92 18.58
CA LEU A 351 1.26 5.99 19.72
C LEU A 351 0.00 5.12 19.63
N ARG A 352 -1.15 5.73 19.35
CA ARG A 352 -2.42 5.00 19.19
C ARG A 352 -2.39 4.03 18.01
N ALA A 353 -1.80 4.44 16.89
CA ALA A 353 -1.67 3.61 15.71
C ALA A 353 -0.72 2.43 15.94
N HIS A 354 0.40 2.64 16.64
CA HIS A 354 1.29 1.55 17.03
C HIS A 354 0.59 0.54 17.94
N GLU A 355 -0.15 1.00 18.94
CA GLU A 355 -0.91 0.10 19.82
C GLU A 355 -1.94 -0.73 19.04
N LEU A 356 -2.65 -0.10 18.08
CA LEU A 356 -3.58 -0.81 17.21
C LEU A 356 -2.86 -1.84 16.32
N ILE A 357 -1.75 -1.45 15.70
CA ILE A 357 -0.95 -2.33 14.83
C ILE A 357 -0.44 -3.53 15.62
N GLU A 358 0.12 -3.32 16.81
CA GLU A 358 0.60 -4.41 17.66
C GLU A 358 -0.56 -5.34 18.06
N THR A 359 -1.70 -4.77 18.47
CA THR A 359 -2.87 -5.56 18.89
C THR A 359 -3.41 -6.43 17.75
N GLU A 360 -3.57 -5.86 16.57
CA GLU A 360 -4.09 -6.59 15.40
C GLU A 360 -3.06 -7.56 14.80
N SER A 361 -1.77 -7.23 14.87
CA SER A 361 -0.68 -8.14 14.49
C SER A 361 -0.67 -9.38 15.39
N VAL A 362 -0.73 -9.18 16.72
CA VAL A 362 -0.83 -10.29 17.68
C VAL A 362 -2.08 -11.12 17.41
N ARG A 363 -3.23 -10.47 17.21
CA ARG A 363 -4.50 -11.16 16.91
C ARG A 363 -4.39 -12.00 15.63
N SER A 364 -3.92 -11.42 14.55
CA SER A 364 -3.80 -12.09 13.25
C SER A 364 -2.82 -13.27 13.30
N ASN A 365 -1.69 -13.09 13.99
CA ASN A 365 -0.73 -14.15 14.22
C ASN A 365 -1.32 -15.29 15.07
N SER A 366 -2.11 -14.97 16.09
CA SER A 366 -2.82 -15.96 16.90
C SER A 366 -3.85 -16.77 16.10
N ILE A 367 -4.60 -16.15 15.19
CA ILE A 367 -5.54 -16.86 14.28
C ILE A 367 -4.76 -17.80 13.38
N ARG A 368 -3.75 -17.27 12.68
CA ARG A 368 -2.90 -18.05 11.78
C ARG A 368 -2.27 -19.24 12.48
N MET A 369 -1.81 -19.06 13.71
CA MET A 369 -1.25 -20.14 14.52
C MET A 369 -2.31 -21.19 14.88
N GLY A 370 -3.53 -20.77 15.24
CA GLY A 370 -4.67 -21.66 15.46
C GLY A 370 -5.02 -22.49 14.23
N GLU A 371 -5.01 -21.87 13.05
CA GLU A 371 -5.24 -22.54 11.75
C GLU A 371 -4.14 -23.54 11.41
N ILE A 372 -2.87 -23.19 11.65
CA ILE A 372 -1.74 -24.10 11.43
C ILE A 372 -1.86 -25.34 12.33
N ILE A 373 -2.18 -25.15 13.61
CA ILE A 373 -2.39 -26.24 14.56
C ILE A 373 -3.58 -27.10 14.11
N LYS A 374 -4.71 -26.47 13.77
CA LYS A 374 -5.92 -27.15 13.27
C LYS A 374 -5.59 -28.01 12.05
N ALA A 375 -4.91 -27.45 11.05
CA ALA A 375 -4.53 -28.17 9.84
C ALA A 375 -3.62 -29.37 10.15
N ALA A 376 -2.61 -29.21 11.01
CA ALA A 376 -1.69 -30.29 11.37
C ALA A 376 -2.40 -31.46 12.05
N PHE A 377 -3.37 -31.20 12.94
CA PHE A 377 -4.15 -32.24 13.59
C PHE A 377 -5.23 -32.84 12.67
N ASN A 378 -5.86 -32.04 11.81
CA ASN A 378 -6.82 -32.54 10.81
C ASN A 378 -6.18 -33.54 9.84
N GLU A 379 -4.94 -33.29 9.41
CA GLU A 379 -4.18 -34.24 8.58
C GLU A 379 -3.87 -35.57 9.28
N LEU A 380 -3.94 -35.61 10.61
CA LEU A 380 -3.78 -36.82 11.43
C LEU A 380 -5.13 -37.49 11.76
N GLY A 381 -6.22 -36.98 11.20
CA GLY A 381 -7.58 -37.51 11.39
C GLY A 381 -8.28 -37.02 12.66
N TYR A 382 -7.82 -35.91 13.25
CA TYR A 382 -8.56 -35.22 14.30
C TYR A 382 -9.59 -34.26 13.71
N GLU A 383 -10.71 -34.09 14.39
CA GLU A 383 -11.77 -33.15 14.07
C GLU A 383 -11.81 -32.08 15.15
N THR A 384 -11.69 -30.81 14.77
CA THR A 384 -11.72 -29.68 15.71
C THR A 384 -13.12 -29.05 15.78
N GLN A 385 -13.53 -28.62 16.96
CA GLN A 385 -14.75 -27.81 17.14
C GLN A 385 -14.71 -26.47 16.35
N ASP A 386 -15.89 -25.93 16.07
CA ASP A 386 -16.03 -24.61 15.44
C ASP A 386 -15.37 -23.52 16.29
N GLY A 387 -14.65 -22.62 15.63
CA GLY A 387 -13.93 -21.52 16.28
C GLY A 387 -12.58 -21.89 16.89
N PHE A 388 -12.05 -23.11 16.67
CA PHE A 388 -10.73 -23.54 17.15
C PHE A 388 -9.57 -22.65 16.68
N ASP A 389 -9.67 -22.07 15.48
CA ASP A 389 -8.77 -21.05 14.94
C ASP A 389 -8.56 -19.86 15.91
N THR A 390 -9.57 -19.59 16.75
CA THR A 390 -9.52 -18.53 17.77
C THR A 390 -9.03 -18.99 19.15
N VAL A 391 -8.51 -20.22 19.27
CA VAL A 391 -8.09 -20.81 20.56
C VAL A 391 -7.10 -19.95 21.33
N LEU A 392 -6.18 -19.32 20.60
CA LEU A 392 -5.17 -18.42 21.16
C LEU A 392 -5.71 -17.01 21.47
N ILE A 393 -6.91 -16.64 21.01
CA ILE A 393 -7.49 -15.30 21.25
C ILE A 393 -8.46 -15.32 22.42
N ARG A 394 -9.35 -16.31 22.49
CA ARG A 394 -10.50 -16.28 23.41
C ARG A 394 -10.20 -16.79 24.81
N ASN A 395 -8.97 -17.25 25.11
CA ASN A 395 -8.63 -17.98 26.35
C ASN A 395 -9.70 -19.04 26.65
N GLY A 396 -10.02 -19.85 25.63
CA GLY A 396 -11.07 -20.85 25.67
C GLY A 396 -10.54 -22.25 25.94
N LYS A 397 -11.46 -23.14 26.32
CA LYS A 397 -11.25 -24.59 26.26
C LYS A 397 -11.89 -25.07 24.97
N PHE A 398 -11.11 -25.69 24.11
CA PHE A 398 -11.59 -26.33 22.90
C PHE A 398 -11.30 -27.82 22.98
N PHE A 399 -12.04 -28.60 22.22
CA PHE A 399 -11.83 -30.04 22.12
C PHE A 399 -11.53 -30.45 20.68
N MET A 400 -10.66 -31.45 20.56
CA MET A 400 -10.42 -32.17 19.31
C MET A 400 -10.85 -33.61 19.51
N ASP A 401 -11.66 -34.11 18.59
CA ASP A 401 -12.13 -35.48 18.52
C ASP A 401 -11.27 -36.27 17.54
N LYS A 402 -11.06 -37.57 17.78
CA LYS A 402 -10.50 -38.47 16.77
C LYS A 402 -11.45 -39.65 16.67
N PRO A 403 -12.08 -39.94 15.52
CA PRO A 403 -13.08 -41.00 15.42
C PRO A 403 -12.59 -42.39 15.89
N ALA A 404 -11.28 -42.66 15.77
CA ALA A 404 -10.65 -43.87 16.28
C ALA A 404 -10.62 -43.96 17.81
N LEU A 405 -10.57 -42.82 18.52
CA LEU A 405 -10.46 -42.72 19.98
C LEU A 405 -11.83 -42.66 20.65
N LYS A 406 -12.55 -43.78 20.66
CA LYS A 406 -13.88 -43.87 21.28
C LYS A 406 -13.83 -43.51 22.77
N ASN A 407 -14.65 -42.56 23.20
CA ASN A 407 -14.77 -42.05 24.58
C ASN A 407 -13.62 -41.14 25.07
N TYR A 408 -12.72 -40.70 24.18
CA TYR A 408 -11.64 -39.78 24.53
C TYR A 408 -11.66 -38.56 23.61
N ARG A 409 -11.19 -37.42 24.15
CA ARG A 409 -10.96 -36.18 23.40
C ARG A 409 -9.63 -35.58 23.81
N VAL A 410 -9.09 -34.72 22.98
CA VAL A 410 -7.95 -33.87 23.35
C VAL A 410 -8.49 -32.50 23.71
N GLN A 411 -8.34 -32.13 24.98
CA GLN A 411 -8.62 -30.78 25.45
C GLN A 411 -7.45 -29.87 25.09
N VAL A 412 -7.76 -28.73 24.48
CA VAL A 412 -6.82 -27.69 24.11
C VAL A 412 -7.16 -26.42 24.88
N VAL A 413 -6.20 -25.91 25.65
CA VAL A 413 -6.37 -24.74 26.52
C VAL A 413 -5.27 -23.74 26.27
N SER A 414 -5.62 -22.50 25.95
CA SER A 414 -4.64 -21.42 25.89
C SER A 414 -4.38 -20.82 27.27
N ASN A 415 -3.14 -20.42 27.55
CA ASN A 415 -2.79 -19.72 28.78
C ASN A 415 -3.35 -18.29 28.81
N SER A 416 -3.41 -17.67 29.99
CA SER A 416 -3.93 -16.29 30.14
C SER A 416 -3.19 -15.26 29.28
N ALA A 417 -1.91 -15.51 29.00
CA ALA A 417 -1.05 -14.69 28.16
C ALA A 417 -1.12 -15.01 26.65
N ARG A 418 -2.02 -15.91 26.22
CA ARG A 418 -2.32 -16.20 24.80
C ARG A 418 -1.13 -16.64 23.94
N SER A 419 -0.07 -17.11 24.59
CA SER A 419 1.23 -17.42 23.99
C SER A 419 1.58 -18.90 24.06
N MET A 420 0.84 -19.68 24.84
CA MET A 420 1.06 -21.11 25.00
C MET A 420 -0.26 -21.86 24.92
N VAL A 421 -0.17 -23.09 24.41
CA VAL A 421 -1.27 -24.04 24.36
C VAL A 421 -0.91 -25.25 25.21
N GLN A 422 -1.82 -25.66 26.07
CA GLN A 422 -1.78 -26.94 26.76
C GLN A 422 -2.72 -27.91 26.04
N LEU A 423 -2.19 -29.08 25.70
CA LEU A 423 -2.96 -30.19 25.16
C LEU A 423 -3.00 -31.31 26.19
N GLU A 424 -4.19 -31.83 26.46
CA GLU A 424 -4.41 -32.87 27.46
C GLU A 424 -5.47 -33.86 26.97
N VAL A 425 -5.17 -35.16 27.03
CA VAL A 425 -6.17 -36.20 26.76
C VAL A 425 -7.17 -36.23 27.91
N VAL A 426 -8.45 -36.19 27.58
CA VAL A 426 -9.58 -36.26 28.51
C VAL A 426 -10.53 -37.37 28.12
N ARG A 427 -11.19 -37.97 29.12
CA ARG A 427 -12.16 -39.05 28.96
C ARG A 427 -13.59 -38.51 29.07
N LEU A 428 -14.45 -38.92 28.16
CA LEU A 428 -15.88 -38.61 28.18
C LEU A 428 -16.59 -39.47 29.23
N ALA A 429 -17.25 -38.84 30.19
CA ALA A 429 -18.11 -39.52 31.15
C ALA A 429 -19.51 -39.72 30.53
N GLY A 430 -19.92 -40.97 30.35
CA GLY A 430 -21.26 -41.31 29.86
C GLY A 430 -22.35 -41.04 30.91
N PRO A 431 -23.59 -40.72 30.48
CA PRO A 431 -24.71 -40.55 31.41
C PRO A 431 -24.97 -41.85 32.17
N GLY A 432 -25.00 -41.78 33.50
CA GLY A 432 -25.30 -42.93 34.37
C GLY A 432 -24.13 -43.84 34.74
N ARG A 433 -22.91 -43.60 34.23
CA ARG A 433 -21.72 -44.28 34.76
C ARG A 433 -21.17 -43.50 35.94
N GLY A 434 -21.56 -43.93 37.13
CA GLY A 434 -21.00 -43.48 38.42
C GLY A 434 -19.47 -43.57 38.44
N GLN A 435 -18.87 -42.90 39.41
CA GLN A 435 -17.44 -42.59 39.53
C GLN A 435 -16.47 -43.80 39.54
N ASP A 436 -16.96 -45.04 39.43
CA ASP A 436 -16.26 -46.28 39.82
C ASP A 436 -15.48 -47.02 38.72
N GLU A 437 -15.33 -46.47 37.51
CA GLU A 437 -14.34 -46.98 36.54
C GLU A 437 -12.93 -46.44 36.84
N ALA A 438 -12.44 -46.71 38.05
CA ALA A 438 -11.07 -46.41 38.52
C ALA A 438 -10.22 -47.69 38.70
N GLY A 439 -10.63 -48.80 38.08
CA GLY A 439 -9.88 -50.06 38.11
C GLY A 439 -8.57 -49.99 37.34
N ALA A 440 -7.62 -50.88 37.67
CA ALA A 440 -6.30 -50.97 37.03
C ALA A 440 -6.38 -51.08 35.49
N ALA A 441 -7.38 -51.80 34.97
CA ALA A 441 -7.62 -51.95 33.53
C ALA A 441 -8.01 -50.63 32.81
N GLN A 442 -8.59 -49.67 33.53
CA GLN A 442 -8.87 -48.34 32.96
C GLN A 442 -7.61 -47.48 32.91
N ARG A 443 -6.73 -47.59 33.93
CA ARG A 443 -5.45 -46.88 33.95
C ARG A 443 -4.52 -47.33 32.82
N VAL A 444 -4.52 -48.63 32.51
CA VAL A 444 -3.79 -49.18 31.36
C VAL A 444 -4.31 -48.58 30.05
N ARG A 445 -5.63 -48.58 29.84
CA ARG A 445 -6.24 -47.95 28.65
C ARG A 445 -5.95 -46.45 28.56
N ASP A 446 -6.08 -45.72 29.65
CA ASP A 446 -5.77 -44.29 29.70
C ASP A 446 -4.30 -44.02 29.30
N ALA A 447 -3.36 -44.86 29.73
CA ALA A 447 -1.94 -44.76 29.37
C ALA A 447 -1.68 -45.14 27.90
N GLU A 448 -2.38 -46.14 27.36
CA GLU A 448 -2.32 -46.50 25.93
C GLU A 448 -2.79 -45.34 25.04
N ILE A 449 -3.94 -44.72 25.36
CA ILE A 449 -4.45 -43.56 24.61
C ILE A 449 -3.50 -42.37 24.71
N GLN A 450 -2.94 -42.10 25.89
CA GLN A 450 -1.92 -41.06 26.04
C GLN A 450 -0.66 -41.36 25.21
N THR A 451 -0.28 -42.63 25.07
CA THR A 451 0.86 -43.05 24.25
C THR A 451 0.59 -42.81 22.77
N GLU A 452 -0.60 -43.17 22.27
CA GLU A 452 -1.02 -42.88 20.89
C GLU A 452 -1.03 -41.37 20.63
N PHE A 453 -1.64 -40.58 21.52
CA PHE A 453 -1.66 -39.13 21.39
C PHE A 453 -0.26 -38.51 21.41
N CYS A 454 0.65 -39.00 22.27
CA CYS A 454 2.03 -38.51 22.28
C CYS A 454 2.75 -38.79 20.95
N ALA A 455 2.48 -39.91 20.29
CA ALA A 455 3.06 -40.22 18.98
C ALA A 455 2.48 -39.32 17.87
N ASP A 456 1.17 -39.09 17.89
CA ASP A 456 0.52 -38.18 16.93
C ASP A 456 0.94 -36.72 17.15
N TYR A 457 1.15 -36.32 18.40
CA TYR A 457 1.65 -35.00 18.74
C TYR A 457 3.02 -34.71 18.11
N GLU A 458 3.95 -35.67 18.13
CA GLU A 458 5.27 -35.49 17.49
C GLU A 458 5.14 -35.30 15.98
N LYS A 459 4.28 -36.08 15.32
CA LYS A 459 3.98 -35.90 13.89
C LYS A 459 3.34 -34.54 13.61
N ALA A 460 2.45 -34.08 14.50
CA ALA A 460 1.85 -32.76 14.38
C ALA A 460 2.91 -31.65 14.53
N VAL A 461 3.85 -31.79 15.45
CA VAL A 461 4.97 -30.86 15.63
C VAL A 461 5.86 -30.81 14.39
N GLU A 462 6.16 -31.96 13.77
CA GLU A 462 6.90 -32.00 12.49
C GLU A 462 6.16 -31.25 11.38
N LYS A 463 4.84 -31.45 11.24
CA LYS A 463 4.00 -30.73 10.26
C LYS A 463 3.93 -29.23 10.54
N ILE A 464 3.87 -28.83 11.81
CA ILE A 464 3.89 -27.42 12.20
C ILE A 464 5.26 -26.79 11.86
N ALA A 465 6.35 -27.52 12.10
CA ALA A 465 7.70 -27.08 11.75
C ALA A 465 7.90 -26.92 10.23
N GLN A 466 7.30 -27.80 9.41
CA GLN A 466 7.29 -27.66 7.94
C GLN A 466 6.63 -26.36 7.47
N LYS A 467 5.70 -25.80 8.25
CA LYS A 467 5.07 -24.49 8.00
C LYS A 467 5.87 -23.30 8.59
N GLY A 468 7.11 -23.54 9.00
CA GLY A 468 8.04 -22.51 9.50
C GLY A 468 7.82 -22.10 10.96
N VAL A 469 7.04 -22.88 11.73
CA VAL A 469 6.73 -22.56 13.13
C VAL A 469 7.56 -23.43 14.08
N LEU A 470 8.37 -22.80 14.93
CA LEU A 470 9.15 -23.50 15.94
C LEU A 470 8.31 -23.75 17.20
N VAL A 471 8.14 -25.04 17.56
CA VAL A 471 7.46 -25.43 18.80
C VAL A 471 8.46 -25.51 19.96
N LYS A 472 8.24 -24.72 21.00
CA LYS A 472 9.00 -24.79 22.26
C LYS A 472 8.15 -25.43 23.35
N HIS A 473 8.66 -26.50 23.94
CA HIS A 473 7.97 -27.22 25.02
C HIS A 473 8.34 -26.62 26.38
N LYS A 474 7.36 -26.08 27.10
CA LYS A 474 7.56 -25.64 28.50
C LYS A 474 7.54 -26.81 29.48
N MET A 475 6.67 -27.78 29.25
CA MET A 475 6.51 -28.96 30.08
C MET A 475 6.01 -30.12 29.22
N ARG A 476 6.60 -31.30 29.42
CA ARG A 476 6.19 -32.55 28.77
C ARG A 476 6.14 -33.63 29.83
N LYS A 477 5.03 -34.35 29.88
CA LYS A 477 4.79 -35.43 30.85
C LYS A 477 4.69 -36.76 30.11
N LYS A 478 5.17 -37.83 30.73
CA LYS A 478 5.14 -39.17 30.13
C LYS A 478 3.71 -39.73 30.17
N PRO A 479 3.32 -40.60 29.20
CA PRO A 479 2.08 -41.35 29.30
C PRO A 479 1.96 -42.07 30.65
N GLY A 480 0.79 -42.01 31.27
CA GLY A 480 0.49 -42.58 32.59
C GLY A 480 0.94 -41.74 33.80
N GLU A 481 1.72 -40.67 33.61
CA GLU A 481 2.20 -39.81 34.70
C GLU A 481 1.10 -38.90 35.28
N VAL A 482 0.09 -38.56 34.46
CA VAL A 482 -1.08 -37.76 34.87
C VAL A 482 -2.35 -38.53 34.63
N LEU A 483 -3.19 -38.59 35.66
CA LEU A 483 -4.52 -39.17 35.58
C LEU A 483 -5.37 -38.39 34.57
N VAL A 484 -5.93 -39.11 33.60
CA VAL A 484 -6.84 -38.56 32.58
C VAL A 484 -8.07 -37.96 33.26
N LYS A 485 -8.34 -36.68 33.00
CA LYS A 485 -9.52 -36.00 33.54
C LYS A 485 -10.79 -36.54 32.89
N LYS A 486 -11.84 -36.67 33.70
CA LYS A 486 -13.20 -36.98 33.22
C LYS A 486 -13.93 -35.68 32.90
N VAL A 487 -14.53 -35.59 31.73
CA VAL A 487 -15.30 -34.43 31.27
C VAL A 487 -16.69 -34.94 30.86
N PRO A 488 -17.78 -34.26 31.23
CA PRO A 488 -19.12 -34.69 30.81
C PRO A 488 -19.20 -34.75 29.28
N ALA A 489 -19.81 -35.82 28.74
CA ALA A 489 -20.15 -35.86 27.32
C ALA A 489 -21.19 -34.76 27.01
N GLU A 490 -20.89 -33.87 26.07
CA GLU A 490 -21.78 -32.74 25.76
C GLU A 490 -23.11 -33.20 25.17
N GLY A 491 -24.11 -33.15 26.06
CA GLY A 491 -25.56 -33.07 25.85
C GLY A 491 -26.28 -32.54 27.11
N ALA A 492 -25.55 -32.05 28.12
CA ALA A 492 -26.09 -31.68 29.43
C ALA A 492 -25.98 -30.18 29.79
N ASP A 493 -25.18 -29.37 29.08
CA ASP A 493 -24.96 -27.96 29.43
C ASP A 493 -25.77 -26.94 28.60
N ALA A 494 -26.62 -27.38 27.66
CA ALA A 494 -27.50 -26.48 26.90
C ALA A 494 -28.72 -25.94 27.70
N LYS A 495 -28.86 -26.28 29.00
CA LYS A 495 -30.03 -25.87 29.82
C LYS A 495 -29.73 -25.07 31.09
N ARG A 496 -28.49 -24.65 31.36
CA ARG A 496 -28.16 -23.93 32.62
C ARG A 496 -27.71 -22.47 32.50
N THR A 497 -28.02 -21.78 31.40
CA THR A 497 -27.82 -20.32 31.28
C THR A 497 -29.12 -19.53 31.04
N ARG A 498 -30.25 -20.01 31.56
CA ARG A 498 -31.48 -19.21 31.70
C ARG A 498 -32.15 -19.43 33.05
N SER A 499 -31.50 -19.02 34.15
CA SER A 499 -32.20 -18.61 35.38
C SER A 499 -31.23 -17.99 36.39
N GLY A 500 -31.38 -16.67 36.60
CA GLY A 500 -31.21 -16.02 37.90
C GLY A 500 -29.79 -15.83 38.44
N GLY A 501 -29.31 -14.59 38.42
CA GLY A 501 -28.12 -14.17 39.14
C GLY A 501 -27.91 -12.66 39.07
N ASP A 502 -28.83 -11.89 39.66
CA ASP A 502 -28.63 -10.47 39.96
C ASP A 502 -27.34 -10.29 40.76
N VAL A 503 -26.33 -9.65 40.16
CA VAL A 503 -25.18 -9.12 40.88
C VAL A 503 -25.42 -7.63 41.08
N LYS A 504 -25.75 -7.28 42.33
CA LYS A 504 -25.78 -5.91 42.86
C LYS A 504 -24.48 -5.18 42.50
N LEU A 505 -24.59 -4.14 41.69
CA LEU A 505 -23.58 -3.10 41.59
C LEU A 505 -23.54 -2.36 42.92
N GLY A 506 -22.42 -2.48 43.64
CA GLY A 506 -22.15 -1.71 44.84
C GLY A 506 -21.92 -0.24 44.48
N GLU A 507 -22.89 0.61 44.79
CA GLU A 507 -22.69 2.05 44.97
C GLU A 507 -21.60 2.28 46.02
N LYS A 508 -20.47 2.87 45.61
CA LYS A 508 -19.59 3.59 46.54
C LYS A 508 -20.03 5.05 46.58
N ALA A 509 -20.59 5.42 47.73
CA ALA A 509 -20.98 6.76 48.09
C ALA A 509 -19.77 7.73 48.06
N ILE A 510 -20.00 8.89 47.46
CA ILE A 510 -19.19 10.10 47.56
C ILE A 510 -19.67 10.84 48.84
N PRO A 511 -18.81 11.18 49.81
CA PRO A 511 -19.24 11.99 50.94
C PRO A 511 -19.37 13.48 50.53
N PRO A 512 -20.32 14.23 51.12
CA PRO A 512 -20.64 15.58 50.68
C PRO A 512 -19.57 16.59 51.14
N ARG A 513 -19.34 17.59 50.29
CA ARG A 513 -18.60 18.80 50.62
C ARG A 513 -19.36 19.62 51.66
N LEU A 514 -18.64 20.05 52.69
CA LEU A 514 -18.78 21.37 53.31
C LEU A 514 -17.42 22.05 53.23
#